data_AF-A0A8C7WRH0-F1
#
_entry.id   AF-A0A8C7WRH0-F1
#
_cell.length_a   1.000
_cell.length_b   1.000
_cell.length_c   1.000
_cell.angle_alpha   90.00
_cell.angle_beta   90.00
_cell.angle_gamma   90.00
#
_symmetry.space_group_name_H-M   'P 1'
#
loop_
_entity.id
_entity.type
_entity.pdbx_description
1 polymer ?
#
loop_
_entity_poly.entity_id
_entity_poly.type
_entity_poly.pdbx_seq_one_letter_code
_entity_poly.pdbx_strand_id
1 'polypeptide(L)'
;MAGDGEKKPKLEMVQADGAQEDCVTFVMHDEDHTLGNSLRYMIMKNPDVEFCGYTITHPSESKINFRIQTRGGVPAVEPLQKGLSDLHQVCQHVLNTFQVPPCRHFLVFVCPLQLKQKKEKRNLEAGRRRSWGFGSASAQA
;
A
#
# COMPACT_ATOMS: atom_id res chain seq x y z
N MET A 1 15.50 -24.20 -27.09
CA MET A 1 16.48 -23.30 -26.44
C MET A 1 15.84 -22.80 -25.15
N ALA A 2 16.02 -23.53 -24.04
CA ALA A 2 15.65 -23.03 -22.73
C ALA A 2 16.74 -22.04 -22.32
N GLY A 3 16.44 -20.75 -22.39
CA GLY A 3 17.33 -19.74 -21.83
C GLY A 3 17.23 -19.81 -20.32
N ASP A 4 18.31 -20.22 -19.66
CA ASP A 4 18.54 -20.02 -18.23
C ASP A 4 18.21 -18.57 -17.86
N GLY A 5 17.06 -18.37 -17.22
CA GLY A 5 16.62 -17.05 -16.76
C GLY A 5 17.39 -16.64 -15.52
N GLU A 6 18.53 -15.97 -15.70
CA GLU A 6 19.17 -15.23 -14.62
C GLU A 6 18.13 -14.33 -13.95
N LYS A 7 17.91 -14.53 -12.64
CA LYS A 7 17.03 -13.68 -11.82
C LYS A 7 17.70 -12.32 -11.67
N LYS A 8 17.60 -11.48 -12.69
CA LYS A 8 18.04 -10.09 -12.61
C LYS A 8 17.25 -9.44 -11.46
N PRO A 9 17.93 -8.76 -10.51
CA PRO A 9 17.24 -8.08 -9.43
C PRO A 9 16.28 -7.06 -10.06
N LYS A 10 15.00 -7.09 -9.68
CA LYS A 10 14.00 -6.16 -10.24
C LYS A 10 14.27 -4.70 -9.88
N LEU A 11 15.04 -4.49 -8.81
CA LEU A 11 15.38 -3.18 -8.27
C LEU A 11 16.88 -3.15 -8.00
N GLU A 12 17.56 -2.21 -8.62
CA GLU A 12 18.96 -1.89 -8.39
C GLU A 12 19.03 -0.48 -7.76
N MET A 13 19.86 -0.33 -6.74
CA MET A 13 20.08 0.94 -6.05
C MET A 13 21.43 1.48 -6.48
N VAL A 14 21.42 2.59 -7.21
CA VAL A 14 22.62 3.30 -7.63
C VAL A 14 22.77 4.53 -6.74
N GLN A 15 23.71 4.45 -5.82
CA GLN A 15 24.17 5.59 -5.03
C GLN A 15 25.37 6.22 -5.75
N ALA A 16 25.41 7.55 -5.81
CA ALA A 16 26.59 8.23 -6.35
C ALA A 16 27.70 8.23 -5.28
N ASP A 17 28.92 7.88 -5.68
CA ASP A 17 30.10 7.89 -4.80
C ASP A 17 30.34 9.31 -4.27
N GLY A 18 29.89 9.58 -3.04
CA GLY A 18 29.99 10.89 -2.37
C GLY A 18 28.67 11.63 -2.15
N ALA A 19 27.54 11.11 -2.61
CA ALA A 19 26.23 11.64 -2.23
C ALA A 19 25.81 11.12 -0.85
N GLN A 20 25.21 11.99 -0.03
CA GLN A 20 24.58 11.58 1.22
C GLN A 20 23.45 10.57 0.94
N GLU A 21 23.05 9.81 1.97
CA GLU A 21 21.97 8.82 1.93
C GLU A 21 20.57 9.40 1.60
N ASP A 22 20.51 10.72 1.48
CA ASP A 22 19.36 11.53 1.11
C ASP A 22 19.06 11.52 -0.41
N CYS A 23 20.06 11.21 -1.25
CA CYS A 23 19.99 11.22 -2.70
C CYS A 23 20.27 9.84 -3.30
N VAL A 24 19.22 9.11 -3.70
CA VAL A 24 19.35 7.76 -4.28
C VAL A 24 18.64 7.68 -5.62
N THR A 25 19.27 6.98 -6.57
CA THR A 25 18.66 6.63 -7.85
C THR A 25 18.34 5.14 -7.86
N PHE A 26 17.07 4.81 -8.04
CA PHE A 26 16.58 3.45 -8.15
C PHE A 26 16.39 3.11 -9.63
N VAL A 27 17.00 2.03 -10.09
CA VAL A 27 16.79 1.47 -11.41
C VAL A 27 15.81 0.32 -11.25
N MET A 28 14.61 0.45 -11.82
CA MET A 28 13.64 -0.64 -11.87
C MET A 28 13.59 -1.22 -13.28
N HIS A 29 13.71 -2.54 -13.36
CA HIS A 29 13.66 -3.29 -14.60
C HIS A 29 12.24 -3.81 -14.87
N ASP A 30 11.86 -3.87 -16.14
CA ASP A 30 10.57 -4.36 -16.64
C ASP A 30 9.37 -3.54 -16.14
N GLU A 31 9.57 -2.24 -15.88
CA GLU A 31 8.53 -1.32 -15.43
C GLU A 31 8.49 -0.07 -16.32
N ASP A 32 7.30 0.51 -16.46
CA ASP A 32 7.03 1.64 -17.37
C ASP A 32 6.45 2.87 -16.63
N HIS A 33 6.02 3.87 -17.42
CA HIS A 33 5.30 5.07 -16.94
C HIS A 33 4.12 4.77 -16.01
N THR A 34 3.48 3.60 -16.14
CA THR A 34 2.35 3.17 -15.32
C THR A 34 2.72 3.16 -13.84
N LEU A 35 3.83 2.53 -13.48
CA LEU A 35 4.33 2.49 -12.11
C LEU A 35 5.06 3.79 -11.76
N GLY A 36 5.92 4.29 -12.66
CA GLY A 36 6.72 5.50 -12.44
C GLY A 36 5.87 6.73 -12.11
N ASN A 37 4.82 7.00 -12.87
CA ASN A 37 3.95 8.17 -12.65
C ASN A 37 3.13 8.05 -11.37
N SER A 38 2.59 6.84 -11.10
CA SER A 38 1.83 6.54 -9.90
C SER A 38 2.67 6.74 -8.64
N LEU A 39 3.88 6.19 -8.63
CA LEU A 39 4.81 6.33 -7.50
C LEU A 39 5.28 7.76 -7.32
N ARG A 40 5.63 8.46 -8.42
CA ARG A 40 6.00 9.88 -8.36
C ARG A 40 4.93 10.70 -7.67
N TYR A 41 3.66 10.47 -8.00
CA TYR A 41 2.55 11.22 -7.40
C TYR A 41 2.40 10.94 -5.90
N MET A 42 2.52 9.68 -5.45
CA MET A 42 2.40 9.34 -4.04
C MET A 42 3.58 9.87 -3.22
N ILE A 43 4.81 9.73 -3.72
CA ILE A 43 6.01 10.13 -2.98
C ILE A 43 6.08 11.66 -2.84
N MET A 44 5.65 12.41 -3.86
CA MET A 44 5.61 13.88 -3.82
C MET A 44 4.59 14.44 -2.81
N LYS A 45 3.68 13.62 -2.26
CA LYS A 45 2.79 14.04 -1.16
C LYS A 45 3.51 14.11 0.18
N ASN A 46 4.65 13.43 0.34
CA ASN A 46 5.41 13.45 1.58
C ASN A 46 6.21 14.76 1.67
N PRO A 47 6.10 15.54 2.76
CA PRO A 47 6.81 16.81 2.91
C PRO A 47 8.33 16.64 3.10
N ASP A 48 8.76 15.43 3.48
CA ASP A 48 10.17 15.08 3.72
C ASP A 48 10.96 14.89 2.41
N VAL A 49 10.26 14.85 1.27
CA VAL A 49 10.83 14.68 -0.05
C VAL A 49 10.98 16.05 -0.72
N GLU A 50 12.18 16.37 -1.19
CA GLU A 50 12.45 17.59 -1.94
C GLU A 50 12.22 17.40 -3.44
N PHE A 51 12.71 16.29 -3.98
CA PHE A 51 12.64 16.02 -5.40
C PHE A 51 12.34 14.55 -5.69
N CYS A 52 11.32 14.32 -6.51
CA CYS A 52 11.05 13.01 -7.11
C CYS A 52 10.78 13.13 -8.60
N GLY A 53 11.52 12.34 -9.36
CA GLY A 53 11.37 12.25 -10.81
C GLY A 53 11.71 10.85 -11.30
N TYR A 54 11.10 10.46 -12.41
CA TYR A 54 11.48 9.26 -13.11
C TYR A 54 11.74 9.58 -14.58
N THR A 55 12.67 8.86 -15.18
CA THR A 55 12.99 9.00 -16.60
C THR A 55 13.15 7.62 -17.21
N ILE A 56 12.72 7.48 -18.46
CA ILE A 56 13.05 6.34 -19.31
C ILE A 56 14.30 6.73 -20.08
N THR A 57 15.37 5.93 -19.98
CA THR A 57 16.62 6.19 -20.69
C THR A 57 16.46 6.03 -22.20
N HIS A 58 15.75 4.98 -22.61
CA HIS A 58 15.49 4.69 -24.01
C HIS A 58 14.17 3.90 -24.13
N PRO A 59 13.24 4.28 -25.03
CA PRO A 59 11.92 3.65 -25.11
C PRO A 59 11.93 2.17 -25.52
N SER A 60 13.02 1.69 -26.14
CA SER A 60 13.15 0.27 -26.49
C SER A 60 13.61 -0.61 -25.33
N GLU A 61 14.00 -0.02 -24.21
CA GLU A 61 14.42 -0.73 -23.02
C GLU A 61 13.46 -0.39 -21.87
N SER A 62 12.76 -1.39 -21.34
CA SER A 62 11.85 -1.23 -20.19
C SER A 62 12.65 -1.11 -18.89
N LYS A 63 13.36 0.01 -18.74
CA LYS A 63 14.09 0.40 -17.54
C LYS A 63 13.71 1.83 -17.16
N ILE A 64 13.35 2.03 -15.90
CA ILE A 64 13.07 3.35 -15.35
C ILE A 64 14.13 3.73 -14.33
N ASN A 65 14.64 4.95 -14.46
CA ASN A 65 15.49 5.57 -13.46
C ASN A 65 14.63 6.46 -12.58
N PHE A 66 14.47 6.10 -11.32
CA PHE A 66 13.67 6.82 -10.34
C PHE A 66 14.60 7.51 -9.34
N ARG A 67 14.66 8.84 -9.36
CA ARG A 67 15.54 9.63 -8.49
C ARG A 67 14.73 10.25 -7.36
N ILE A 68 15.18 10.02 -6.13
CA ILE A 68 14.60 10.60 -4.91
C ILE A 68 15.67 11.44 -4.23
N GLN A 69 15.29 12.65 -3.83
CA GLN A 69 16.06 13.51 -2.95
C GLN A 69 15.17 13.89 -1.77
N THR A 70 15.67 13.66 -0.57
CA THR A 70 14.98 13.99 0.68
C THR A 70 15.57 15.25 1.30
N ARG A 71 14.76 15.98 2.07
CA ARG A 71 15.25 17.06 2.92
C ARG A 71 15.95 16.39 4.10
N GLY A 72 17.28 16.46 4.10
CA GLY A 72 18.16 15.59 4.90
C GLY A 72 17.68 15.23 6.31
N GLY A 73 17.92 13.99 6.72
CA GLY A 73 17.53 13.43 8.01
C GLY A 73 16.83 12.08 7.93
N VAL A 74 16.34 11.70 6.74
CA VAL A 74 15.74 10.38 6.45
C VAL A 74 16.39 9.77 5.21
N PRO A 75 16.71 8.46 5.21
CA PRO A 75 17.24 7.80 4.04
C PRO A 75 16.17 7.71 2.95
N ALA A 76 16.55 7.87 1.68
CA ALA A 76 15.61 7.88 0.54
C ALA A 76 14.81 6.56 0.36
N VAL A 77 15.17 5.50 1.08
CA VAL A 77 14.48 4.20 1.09
C VAL A 77 13.14 4.27 1.83
N GLU A 78 13.06 5.05 2.91
CA GLU A 78 11.84 5.20 3.71
C GLU A 78 10.67 5.83 2.94
N PRO A 79 10.83 6.99 2.26
CA PRO A 79 9.74 7.58 1.48
C PRO A 79 9.32 6.69 0.31
N LEU A 80 10.24 5.87 -0.24
CA LEU A 80 9.91 4.89 -1.27
C LEU A 80 9.00 3.78 -0.71
N GLN A 81 9.35 3.18 0.44
CA GLN A 81 8.53 2.16 1.09
C GLN A 81 7.16 2.71 1.49
N LYS A 82 7.13 3.92 2.07
CA LYS A 82 5.89 4.61 2.44
C LYS A 82 5.02 4.87 1.20
N GLY A 83 5.60 5.40 0.12
CA GLY A 83 4.89 5.64 -1.14
C GLY A 83 4.28 4.38 -1.76
N LEU A 84 4.97 3.24 -1.68
CA LEU A 84 4.45 1.94 -2.13
C LEU A 84 3.28 1.45 -1.26
N SER A 85 3.41 1.56 0.06
CA SER A 85 2.33 1.22 1.00
C SER A 85 1.09 2.08 0.76
N ASP A 86 1.27 3.39 0.59
CA ASP A 86 0.16 4.33 0.36
C ASP A 86 -0.54 4.05 -0.98
N LEU A 87 0.23 3.75 -2.03
CA LEU A 87 -0.32 3.36 -3.33
C LEU A 87 -1.16 2.08 -3.20
N HIS A 88 -0.65 1.07 -2.48
CA HIS A 88 -1.38 -0.17 -2.23
C HIS A 88 -2.70 0.10 -1.48
N GLN A 89 -2.68 0.93 -0.44
CA GLN A 89 -3.88 1.28 0.33
C GLN A 89 -4.92 2.00 -0.52
N VAL A 90 -4.52 2.92 -1.39
CA VAL A 90 -5.43 3.60 -2.32
C VAL A 90 -6.05 2.58 -3.27
N CYS A 91 -5.26 1.69 -3.87
CA CYS A 91 -5.78 0.64 -4.74
C CYS A 91 -6.78 -0.27 -4.01
N GLN A 92 -6.49 -0.68 -2.77
CA GLN A 92 -7.42 -1.48 -1.96
C GLN A 92 -8.71 -0.73 -1.66
N HIS A 93 -8.63 0.56 -1.30
CA HIS A 93 -9.81 1.38 -1.04
C HIS A 93 -10.70 1.53 -2.29
N VAL A 94 -10.08 1.75 -3.44
CA VAL A 94 -10.74 1.87 -4.74
C VAL A 94 -11.44 0.55 -5.08
N LEU A 95 -10.75 -0.59 -4.98
CA LEU A 95 -11.32 -1.92 -5.24
C LEU A 95 -12.51 -2.21 -4.32
N ASN A 96 -12.39 -1.94 -3.02
CA ASN A 96 -13.47 -2.14 -2.07
C ASN A 96 -14.69 -1.26 -2.39
N THR A 97 -14.47 -0.01 -2.79
CA THR A 97 -15.54 0.92 -3.15
C THR A 97 -16.26 0.50 -4.44
N PHE A 98 -15.52 -0.02 -5.42
CA PHE A 98 -16.10 -0.55 -6.67
C PHE A 98 -16.82 -1.89 -6.49
N GLN A 99 -16.36 -2.75 -5.59
CA GLN A 99 -16.98 -4.04 -5.29
C GLN A 99 -18.23 -3.91 -4.42
N VAL A 100 -18.33 -2.85 -3.62
CA VAL A 100 -19.59 -2.49 -2.98
C VAL A 100 -20.53 -2.00 -4.09
N PRO A 101 -21.62 -2.72 -4.40
CA PRO A 101 -22.58 -2.24 -5.39
C PRO A 101 -23.03 -0.83 -4.98
N PRO A 102 -23.23 0.11 -5.94
CA PRO A 102 -23.63 1.48 -5.66
C PRO A 102 -25.05 1.52 -5.06
N CYS A 103 -25.15 1.19 -3.79
CA CYS A 103 -26.37 1.20 -3.02
C CYS A 103 -26.26 2.35 -2.04
N ARG A 104 -26.65 3.56 -2.49
CA ARG A 104 -27.25 4.54 -1.58
C ARG A 104 -28.01 5.72 -2.19
N HIS A 105 -28.04 5.90 -3.51
CA HIS A 105 -28.92 6.91 -4.10
C HIS A 105 -29.81 6.47 -5.28
N PHE A 106 -29.59 5.26 -5.84
CA PHE A 106 -30.43 4.76 -6.94
C PHE A 106 -31.41 3.64 -6.53
N LEU A 107 -31.32 3.14 -5.30
CA LEU A 107 -32.17 2.04 -4.82
C LEU A 107 -32.76 2.36 -3.45
N VAL A 108 -33.62 3.38 -3.38
CA VAL A 108 -34.53 3.56 -2.23
C VAL A 108 -35.71 2.58 -2.30
N PHE A 109 -35.81 1.71 -3.32
CA PHE A 109 -36.99 0.86 -3.50
C PHE A 109 -36.82 -0.66 -3.35
N VAL A 110 -35.62 -1.22 -3.29
CA VAL A 110 -35.49 -2.69 -3.11
C VAL A 110 -34.32 -3.03 -2.20
N CYS A 111 -34.67 -3.51 -1.00
CA CYS A 111 -34.01 -4.59 -0.25
C CYS A 111 -33.84 -4.26 1.25
N PRO A 112 -34.89 -4.47 2.07
CA PRO A 112 -34.76 -4.45 3.52
C PRO A 112 -34.00 -5.66 4.12
N LEU A 113 -33.25 -6.45 3.33
CA LEU A 113 -32.72 -7.75 3.78
C LEU A 113 -31.29 -7.73 4.34
N GLN A 114 -30.47 -6.69 4.10
CA GLN A 114 -29.07 -6.69 4.58
C GLN A 114 -28.86 -6.24 6.03
N LEU A 115 -29.89 -5.81 6.75
CA LEU A 115 -29.78 -5.47 8.18
C LEU A 115 -29.75 -6.70 9.12
N LYS A 116 -30.11 -7.91 8.65
CA LYS A 116 -30.10 -9.13 9.49
C LYS A 116 -28.68 -9.64 9.80
N GLN A 117 -27.77 -9.65 8.83
CA GLN A 117 -26.43 -10.25 9.00
C GLN A 117 -25.52 -9.49 9.99
N LYS A 118 -25.67 -8.16 10.13
CA LYS A 118 -24.91 -7.35 11.10
C LYS A 118 -25.47 -7.42 12.54
N LYS A 119 -26.70 -7.92 12.71
CA LYS A 119 -27.31 -8.17 14.04
C LYS A 119 -26.96 -9.57 14.55
N GLU A 120 -26.92 -10.56 13.66
CA GLU A 120 -26.49 -11.94 13.95
C GLU A 120 -25.06 -12.00 14.52
N LYS A 121 -24.09 -11.34 13.86
CA LYS A 121 -22.68 -11.33 14.30
C LYS A 121 -22.46 -10.57 15.62
N ARG A 122 -23.19 -9.47 15.85
CA ARG A 122 -23.17 -8.76 17.14
C ARG A 122 -23.79 -9.57 18.26
N ASN A 123 -24.83 -10.37 17.98
CA ASN A 123 -25.45 -11.24 18.97
C ASN A 123 -24.56 -12.45 19.32
N LEU A 124 -23.76 -12.96 18.39
CA LEU A 124 -22.80 -14.04 18.67
C LEU A 124 -21.63 -13.57 19.55
N GLU A 125 -21.10 -12.37 19.29
CA GLU A 125 -20.04 -11.77 20.12
C GLU A 125 -20.55 -11.32 21.49
N ALA A 126 -21.79 -10.82 21.57
CA ALA A 126 -22.45 -10.52 22.84
C ALA A 126 -22.82 -11.78 23.65
N GLY A 127 -23.12 -12.90 22.97
CA GLY A 127 -23.36 -14.20 23.60
C GLY A 127 -22.09 -14.81 24.23
N ARG A 128 -20.93 -14.62 23.60
CA ARG A 128 -19.62 -15.09 24.11
C ARG A 128 -19.12 -14.30 25.32
N ARG A 129 -19.60 -13.07 25.55
CA ARG A 129 -19.36 -12.30 26.79
C ARG A 129 -20.29 -12.67 27.96
N ARG A 130 -21.37 -13.41 27.73
CA ARG A 130 -22.27 -13.89 28.81
C ARG A 130 -21.93 -15.29 29.33
N SER A 131 -21.04 -16.03 28.67
CA SER A 131 -20.61 -17.38 29.11
C SER A 131 -19.37 -17.36 30.02
N TRP A 132 -18.83 -16.19 30.36
CA TRP A 132 -17.77 -16.02 31.35
C TRP A 132 -18.29 -15.20 32.53
N GLY A 133 -19.03 -15.88 33.38
CA GLY A 133 -19.49 -15.37 34.67
C GLY A 133 -20.21 -16.49 35.40
N PHE A 134 -19.47 -17.26 36.20
CA PHE A 134 -19.83 -17.84 37.50
C PHE A 134 -18.89 -19.02 37.81
N GLY A 135 -17.95 -18.78 38.73
CA GLY A 135 -16.99 -19.78 39.23
C GLY A 135 -16.44 -19.36 40.59
N SER A 136 -17.30 -19.52 41.62
CA SER A 136 -17.04 -19.68 43.05
C SER A 136 -16.12 -18.68 43.78
N ALA A 137 -16.74 -17.65 44.36
CA ALA A 137 -16.40 -17.25 45.73
C ALA A 137 -16.95 -18.34 46.67
N SER A 138 -16.06 -19.07 47.34
CA SER A 138 -16.41 -19.90 48.49
C SER A 138 -15.61 -19.42 49.69
N ALA A 139 -16.35 -19.00 50.70
CA ALA A 139 -15.87 -18.71 52.03
C ALA A 139 -15.69 -20.02 52.79
N GLN A 140 -14.60 -20.18 53.54
CA GLN A 140 -14.58 -20.88 54.82
C GLN A 140 -13.27 -20.57 55.58
N ALA A 141 -13.48 -20.26 56.87
CA ALA A 141 -12.62 -20.35 58.06
C ALA A 141 -11.09 -20.24 57.93
#